data_AF-A0A961JJ48-F1
#
_entry.id   AF-A0A961JJ48-F1
#
_cell.length_a   1.000
_cell.length_b   1.000
_cell.length_c   1.000
_cell.angle_alpha   90.00
_cell.angle_beta   90.00
_cell.angle_gamma   90.00
#
_symmetry.space_group_name_H-M   'P 1'
#
loop_
_entity.id
_entity.type
_entity.pdbx_description
1 polymer ?
#
loop_
_entity_poly.entity_id
_entity_poly.type
_entity_poly.pdbx_seq_one_letter_code
_entity_poly.pdbx_strand_id
1 'polypeptide(L)'
;DWKPMGFSPSDMEFQKTKEAAAREIALAFGVPPMLLGIQGDATYANYQEANRAFFRLTVLPLATRVAVALSEWLSRFSGELIELKPDLDRVPALAAERDAQWARVTAADFLTTGEKRALLGLPALPDGDLDE
;
A
#
# COMPACT_ATOMS: atom_id res chain seq x y z
N ASP A 1 -41.40 -37.00 10.95
CA ASP A 1 -40.80 -35.82 10.32
C ASP A 1 -39.40 -36.09 9.83
N TRP A 2 -39.20 -35.98 8.52
CA TRP A 2 -37.88 -36.02 7.91
C TRP A 2 -37.39 -34.58 7.72
N LYS A 3 -36.13 -34.32 8.10
CA LYS A 3 -35.47 -33.03 7.94
C LYS A 3 -34.25 -33.23 7.04
N PRO A 4 -34.11 -32.47 5.94
CA PRO A 4 -32.92 -32.57 5.09
C PRO A 4 -31.68 -32.18 5.90
N MET A 5 -30.63 -33.00 5.81
CA MET A 5 -29.35 -32.85 6.51
C MET A 5 -28.30 -32.06 5.70
N GLY A 6 -28.70 -31.43 4.59
CA GLY A 6 -27.81 -30.70 3.68
C GLY A 6 -28.51 -29.53 2.98
N PHE A 7 -27.72 -28.66 2.35
CA PHE A 7 -28.22 -27.51 1.62
C PHE A 7 -29.04 -27.92 0.40
N SER A 8 -30.15 -27.21 0.15
CA SER A 8 -30.88 -27.36 -1.10
C SER A 8 -30.09 -26.75 -2.27
N PRO A 9 -30.34 -27.19 -3.52
CA PRO A 9 -29.73 -26.56 -4.70
C PRO A 9 -29.91 -25.03 -4.74
N SER A 10 -31.08 -24.52 -4.35
CA SER A 10 -31.36 -23.08 -4.23
C SER A 10 -30.51 -22.38 -3.17
N ASP A 11 -30.24 -23.02 -2.04
CA ASP A 11 -29.38 -22.43 -1.00
C ASP A 11 -27.93 -22.30 -1.48
N MET A 12 -27.46 -23.29 -2.25
CA MET A 12 -26.12 -23.26 -2.85
C MET A 12 -25.99 -22.19 -3.93
N GLU A 13 -27.00 -21.99 -4.78
CA GLU A 13 -27.01 -20.91 -5.77
C GLU A 13 -27.01 -19.53 -5.08
N PHE A 14 -27.83 -19.36 -4.03
CA PHE A 14 -27.85 -18.13 -3.27
C PHE A 14 -26.49 -17.83 -2.61
N GLN A 15 -25.85 -18.82 -1.99
CA GLN A 15 -24.51 -18.67 -1.43
C GLN A 15 -23.48 -18.20 -2.47
N LYS A 16 -23.46 -18.82 -3.66
CA LYS A 16 -22.57 -18.40 -4.75
C LYS A 16 -22.82 -16.97 -5.21
N THR A 17 -24.08 -16.55 -5.34
CA THR A 17 -24.40 -15.17 -5.71
C THR A 17 -23.97 -14.17 -4.64
N LYS A 18 -24.09 -14.53 -3.36
CA LYS A 18 -23.66 -13.69 -2.24
C LYS A 18 -22.14 -13.53 -2.22
N GLU A 19 -21.39 -14.59 -2.49
CA GLU A 19 -19.93 -14.55 -2.60
C GLU A 19 -19.47 -13.69 -3.79
N ALA A 20 -20.13 -13.83 -4.94
CA ALA A 20 -19.85 -12.99 -6.11
C ALA A 20 -20.08 -11.50 -5.80
N ALA A 21 -21.22 -11.17 -5.20
CA ALA A 21 -21.54 -9.79 -4.80
C ALA A 21 -20.52 -9.24 -3.79
N ALA A 22 -20.07 -10.04 -2.82
CA ALA A 22 -19.03 -9.61 -1.88
C ALA A 22 -17.71 -9.26 -2.59
N ARG A 23 -17.31 -10.04 -3.61
CA ARG A 23 -16.12 -9.76 -4.42
C ARG A 23 -16.28 -8.50 -5.27
N GLU A 24 -17.44 -8.30 -5.89
CA GLU A 24 -17.73 -7.09 -6.68
C GLU A 24 -17.67 -5.81 -5.82
N ILE A 25 -18.23 -5.86 -4.61
CA ILE A 25 -18.16 -4.75 -3.66
C ILE A 25 -16.70 -4.45 -3.29
N ALA A 26 -15.91 -5.49 -2.96
CA ALA A 26 -14.50 -5.31 -2.62
C ALA A 26 -13.72 -4.65 -3.77
N LEU A 27 -13.96 -5.09 -5.00
CA LEU A 27 -13.35 -4.53 -6.21
C LEU A 27 -13.74 -3.07 -6.45
N ALA A 28 -15.00 -2.69 -6.18
CA ALA A 28 -15.46 -1.31 -6.31
C ALA A 28 -14.69 -0.33 -5.39
N PHE A 29 -14.23 -0.81 -4.22
CA PHE A 29 -13.38 -0.04 -3.32
C PHE A 29 -11.88 -0.24 -3.55
N GLY A 30 -11.49 -1.04 -4.55
CA GLY A 30 -10.08 -1.37 -4.81
C GLY A 30 -9.43 -2.20 -3.71
N VAL A 31 -10.21 -2.95 -2.91
CA VAL A 31 -9.72 -3.82 -1.85
C VAL A 31 -9.63 -5.25 -2.38
N PRO A 32 -8.45 -5.90 -2.35
CA PRO A 32 -8.34 -7.31 -2.73
C PRO A 32 -9.21 -8.21 -1.84
N PRO A 33 -10.09 -9.06 -2.39
CA PRO A 33 -11.03 -9.87 -1.62
C PRO A 33 -10.37 -10.76 -0.55
N MET A 34 -9.16 -11.24 -0.81
CA MET A 34 -8.42 -12.09 0.14
C MET A 34 -8.06 -11.36 1.44
N LEU A 35 -7.86 -10.02 1.41
CA LEU A 35 -7.60 -9.23 2.62
C LEU A 35 -8.85 -9.09 3.49
N LEU A 36 -10.04 -9.30 2.91
CA LEU A 36 -11.33 -9.27 3.60
C LEU A 36 -11.77 -10.67 4.06
N GLY A 37 -10.94 -11.70 3.88
CA GLY A 37 -11.29 -13.08 4.20
C GLY A 37 -12.37 -13.69 3.29
N ILE A 38 -12.65 -13.06 2.15
CA ILE A 38 -13.57 -13.62 1.15
C ILE A 38 -12.89 -14.83 0.51
N GLN A 39 -13.57 -15.99 0.53
CA GLN A 39 -13.00 -17.25 0.05
C GLN A 39 -12.53 -17.16 -1.41
N GLY A 40 -11.41 -17.82 -1.70
CA GLY A 40 -10.72 -17.89 -2.99
C GLY A 40 -9.34 -18.53 -2.83
N ASP A 41 -8.55 -18.58 -3.91
CA ASP A 41 -7.20 -19.18 -3.88
C ASP A 41 -6.19 -18.26 -3.16
N ALA A 42 -6.14 -18.37 -1.83
CA ALA A 42 -5.22 -17.62 -0.98
C ALA A 42 -3.99 -18.45 -0.60
N THR A 43 -2.82 -18.06 -1.11
CA THR A 43 -1.51 -18.50 -0.61
C THR A 43 -0.81 -17.34 0.10
N TYR A 44 0.24 -17.62 0.88
CA TYR A 44 1.01 -16.56 1.56
C TYR A 44 1.64 -15.55 0.57
N ALA A 45 2.20 -16.05 -0.55
CA ALA A 45 2.76 -15.22 -1.60
C ALA A 45 1.68 -14.31 -2.23
N ASN A 46 0.50 -14.85 -2.50
CA ASN A 46 -0.63 -14.08 -3.03
C ASN A 46 -1.07 -12.99 -2.04
N TYR A 47 -1.07 -13.28 -0.73
CA TYR A 47 -1.43 -12.32 0.31
C TYR A 47 -0.46 -11.15 0.40
N GLN A 48 0.85 -11.42 0.42
CA GLN A 48 1.86 -10.36 0.45
C GLN A 48 1.75 -9.45 -0.78
N GLU A 49 1.56 -10.04 -1.97
CA GLU A 49 1.39 -9.28 -3.20
C GLU A 49 0.12 -8.45 -3.21
N ALA A 50 -1.01 -9.03 -2.80
CA ALA A 50 -2.27 -8.32 -2.70
C ALA A 50 -2.21 -7.16 -1.71
N ASN A 51 -1.56 -7.34 -0.56
CA ASN A 51 -1.37 -6.27 0.42
C ASN A 51 -0.54 -5.13 -0.17
N ARG A 52 0.55 -5.44 -0.88
CA ARG A 52 1.39 -4.45 -1.56
C ARG A 52 0.60 -3.70 -2.65
N ALA A 53 -0.12 -4.42 -3.50
CA ALA A 53 -0.97 -3.86 -4.54
C ALA A 53 -2.08 -2.96 -3.96
N PHE A 54 -2.71 -3.38 -2.86
CA PHE A 54 -3.72 -2.58 -2.17
C PHE A 54 -3.18 -1.23 -1.72
N PHE A 55 -2.00 -1.21 -1.08
CA PHE A 55 -1.38 0.05 -0.67
C PHE A 55 -1.01 0.92 -1.86
N ARG A 56 -0.41 0.35 -2.90
CA ARG A 56 0.03 1.09 -4.10
C ARG A 56 -1.12 1.68 -4.91
N LEU A 57 -2.16 0.90 -5.16
CA LEU A 57 -3.22 1.25 -6.11
C LEU A 57 -4.41 1.96 -5.46
N THR A 58 -4.61 1.78 -4.15
CA THR A 58 -5.80 2.28 -3.47
C THR A 58 -5.44 3.21 -2.31
N VAL A 59 -4.68 2.73 -1.32
CA VAL A 59 -4.45 3.49 -0.08
C VAL A 59 -3.62 4.74 -0.32
N LEU A 60 -2.47 4.60 -0.99
CA LEU A 60 -1.55 5.73 -1.22
C LEU A 60 -2.16 6.83 -2.08
N PRO A 61 -2.80 6.55 -3.23
CA PRO A 61 -3.45 7.60 -4.01
C PRO A 61 -4.51 8.38 -3.21
N LEU A 62 -5.30 7.68 -2.39
CA LEU A 62 -6.30 8.33 -1.53
C LEU A 62 -5.65 9.16 -0.43
N ALA A 63 -4.62 8.63 0.24
CA ALA A 63 -3.89 9.34 1.28
C ALA A 63 -3.19 10.59 0.73
N THR A 64 -2.54 10.48 -0.43
CA THR A 64 -1.91 11.61 -1.13
C THR A 64 -2.94 12.68 -1.49
N ARG A 65 -4.10 12.29 -2.04
CA ARG A 65 -5.16 13.25 -2.36
C ARG A 65 -5.63 14.04 -1.13
N VAL A 66 -5.81 13.36 0.00
CA VAL A 66 -6.18 14.00 1.28
C VAL A 66 -5.04 14.90 1.78
N ALA A 67 -3.79 14.43 1.74
CA ALA A 67 -2.63 15.19 2.17
C ALA A 67 -2.45 16.48 1.34
N VAL A 68 -2.66 16.42 0.01
CA VAL A 68 -2.63 17.61 -0.87
C VAL A 68 -3.73 18.59 -0.49
N ALA A 69 -4.98 18.13 -0.33
CA ALA A 69 -6.08 19.01 0.05
C ALA A 69 -5.84 19.70 1.42
N LEU A 70 -5.27 18.97 2.38
CA LEU A 70 -4.88 19.52 3.68
C LEU A 70 -3.70 20.49 3.56
N SER A 71 -2.71 20.17 2.73
CA SER A 71 -1.54 21.04 2.46
C SER A 71 -1.99 22.40 1.91
N GLU A 72 -2.85 22.39 0.89
CA GLU A 72 -3.41 23.60 0.29
C GLU A 72 -4.23 24.40 1.30
N TRP A 73 -5.07 23.72 2.09
CA TRP A 73 -5.89 24.37 3.11
C TRP A 73 -5.01 25.04 4.17
N LEU A 74 -4.03 24.33 4.74
CA LEU A 74 -3.13 24.85 5.77
C LEU A 74 -2.24 25.99 5.26
N SER A 75 -1.75 25.89 4.02
CA SER A 75 -0.90 26.94 3.41
C SER A 75 -1.61 28.30 3.36
N ARG A 76 -2.94 28.30 3.22
CA ARG A 76 -3.74 29.54 3.24
C ARG A 76 -3.79 30.20 4.62
N PHE A 77 -3.64 29.44 5.71
CA PHE A 77 -3.64 29.98 7.07
C PHE A 77 -2.27 30.45 7.51
N SER A 78 -1.21 29.74 7.15
CA SER A 78 0.17 30.11 7.51
C SER A 78 0.73 31.25 6.66
N GLY A 79 0.24 31.41 5.42
CA GLY A 79 0.87 32.29 4.42
C GLY A 79 2.17 31.72 3.82
N GLU A 80 2.53 30.49 4.21
CA GLU A 80 3.68 29.74 3.72
C GLU A 80 3.21 28.48 2.98
N LEU A 81 3.99 28.03 2.01
CA LEU A 81 3.72 26.78 1.32
C LEU A 81 4.04 25.59 2.26
N ILE A 82 3.01 24.87 2.67
CA ILE A 82 3.12 23.65 3.47
C ILE A 82 2.94 22.44 2.55
N GLU A 83 3.88 21.51 2.58
CA GLU A 83 3.78 20.22 1.87
C GLU A 83 3.56 19.08 2.88
N LEU A 84 2.45 18.35 2.73
CA LEU A 84 2.19 17.10 3.43
C LEU A 84 2.26 15.94 2.46
N LYS A 85 3.02 14.92 2.81
CA LYS A 85 3.14 13.67 2.07
C LYS A 85 3.08 12.46 3.00
N PRO A 86 2.47 11.34 2.58
CA PRO A 86 2.57 10.09 3.33
C PRO A 86 4.02 9.63 3.46
N ASP A 87 4.43 9.22 4.65
CA ASP A 87 5.73 8.58 4.89
C ASP A 87 5.66 7.10 4.47
N LEU A 88 6.22 6.81 3.30
CA LEU A 88 6.22 5.46 2.72
C LEU A 88 7.15 4.50 3.46
N ASP A 89 8.21 5.01 4.11
CA ASP A 89 9.19 4.17 4.81
C ASP A 89 8.59 3.51 6.05
N ARG A 90 7.51 4.11 6.58
CA ARG A 90 6.75 3.62 7.73
C ARG A 90 5.65 2.63 7.36
N VAL A 91 5.46 2.29 6.09
CA VAL A 91 4.43 1.37 5.62
C VAL A 91 5.01 -0.05 5.47
N PRO A 92 4.70 -1.00 6.37
CA PRO A 92 5.30 -2.34 6.33
C PRO A 92 4.99 -3.11 5.03
N ALA A 93 3.83 -2.84 4.42
CA ALA A 93 3.43 -3.46 3.15
C ALA A 93 4.35 -3.11 1.97
N LEU A 94 5.15 -2.03 2.09
CA LEU A 94 6.07 -1.56 1.05
C LEU A 94 7.54 -1.86 1.39
N ALA A 95 7.80 -2.58 2.48
CA ALA A 95 9.15 -2.87 2.95
C ALA A 95 10.01 -3.55 1.88
N ALA A 96 9.47 -4.54 1.15
CA ALA A 96 10.23 -5.25 0.11
C ALA A 96 10.67 -4.34 -1.06
N GLU A 97 9.85 -3.37 -1.44
CA GLU A 97 10.20 -2.40 -2.50
C GLU A 97 11.27 -1.42 -2.02
N ARG A 98 11.13 -0.95 -0.78
CA ARG A 98 12.13 -0.11 -0.11
C ARG A 98 13.47 -0.85 -0.02
N ASP A 99 13.48 -2.09 0.45
CA ASP A 99 14.70 -2.88 0.61
C ASP A 99 15.38 -3.10 -0.75
N ALA A 100 14.60 -3.34 -1.83
CA ALA A 100 15.11 -3.42 -3.19
C ALA A 100 15.69 -2.10 -3.72
N GLN A 101 15.06 -0.96 -3.38
CA GLN A 101 15.57 0.37 -3.72
C GLN A 101 16.89 0.65 -2.99
N TRP A 102 16.92 0.39 -1.68
CA TRP A 102 18.11 0.58 -0.84
C TRP A 102 19.27 -0.27 -1.35
N ALA A 103 19.05 -1.56 -1.61
CA ALA A 103 20.09 -2.43 -2.15
C ALA A 103 20.65 -1.90 -3.49
N ARG A 104 19.78 -1.40 -4.39
CA ARG A 104 20.20 -0.85 -5.69
C ARG A 104 21.04 0.42 -5.54
N VAL A 105 20.65 1.33 -4.65
CA VAL A 105 21.36 2.59 -4.41
C VAL A 105 22.68 2.34 -3.70
N THR A 106 22.69 1.47 -2.68
CA THR A 106 23.91 1.16 -1.94
C THR A 106 24.97 0.48 -2.82
N ALA A 107 24.56 -0.41 -3.72
CA ALA A 107 25.45 -1.11 -4.66
C ALA A 107 25.95 -0.26 -5.84
N ALA A 108 25.50 0.99 -5.99
CA ALA A 108 25.96 1.88 -7.04
C ALA A 108 27.29 2.53 -6.63
N ASP A 109 28.41 1.92 -7.00
CA ASP A 109 29.77 2.37 -6.61
C ASP A 109 30.18 3.73 -7.20
N PHE A 110 29.48 4.19 -8.24
CA PHE A 110 29.73 5.48 -8.88
C PHE A 110 29.09 6.66 -8.16
N LEU A 111 28.23 6.41 -7.15
CA LEU A 111 27.58 7.45 -6.37
C LEU A 111 28.34 7.71 -5.06
N THR A 112 28.50 8.97 -4.73
CA THR A 112 29.01 9.44 -3.43
C THR A 112 28.05 9.08 -2.29
N THR A 113 28.55 9.12 -1.05
CA THR A 113 27.71 8.89 0.14
C THR A 113 26.57 9.91 0.20
N GLY A 114 26.86 11.17 -0.11
CA GLY A 114 25.87 12.25 -0.16
C GLY A 114 24.75 11.99 -1.16
N GLU A 115 25.10 11.59 -2.39
CA GLU A 115 24.11 11.27 -3.44
C GLU A 115 23.24 10.07 -3.06
N LYS A 116 23.85 9.02 -2.49
CA LYS A 116 23.10 7.84 -2.01
C LYS A 116 22.09 8.23 -0.93
N ARG A 117 22.49 9.06 0.05
CA ARG A 117 21.59 9.54 1.11
C ARG A 117 20.44 10.38 0.55
N ALA A 118 20.73 11.28 -0.39
CA ALA A 118 19.72 12.10 -1.04
C ALA A 118 18.69 11.25 -1.82
N LEU A 119 19.14 10.25 -2.57
CA LEU A 119 18.27 9.32 -3.30
C LEU A 119 17.40 8.45 -2.38
N LEU A 120 17.86 8.18 -1.15
CA LEU A 120 17.12 7.45 -0.12
C LEU A 120 16.30 8.35 0.80
N GLY A 121 16.26 9.67 0.57
CA GLY A 121 15.50 10.62 1.38
C GLY A 121 16.06 10.85 2.79
N LEU A 122 17.33 10.49 3.03
CA LEU A 122 18.01 10.71 4.31
C LEU A 122 18.52 12.16 4.41
N PRO A 123 18.60 12.74 5.62
CA PRO A 123 19.15 14.08 5.80
C PRO A 123 20.62 14.14 5.35
N ALA A 124 21.01 15.29 4.78
CA ALA A 124 22.39 15.57 4.43
C ALA A 124 23.28 15.47 5.68
N LEU A 125 24.51 14.99 5.49
CA LEU A 125 25.52 15.04 6.55
C LEU A 125 25.94 16.51 6.75
N PRO A 126 26.26 16.93 7.99
CA PRO A 126 26.88 18.24 8.21
C PRO A 126 28.18 18.35 7.43
N ASP A 127 28.45 19.50 6.83
CA ASP A 127 29.68 19.78 6.05
C ASP A 127 30.93 19.43 6.88
N GLY A 128 31.50 18.26 6.64
CA GLY A 128 32.59 17.69 7.44
C GLY A 128 32.85 16.20 7.19
N ASP A 129 31.82 15.45 6.78
CA ASP A 129 31.92 14.03 6.39
C ASP A 129 31.86 13.84 4.86
N LEU A 130 32.38 14.80 4.09
CA LEU A 130 32.50 14.68 2.64
C LEU A 130 33.69 13.78 2.28
N ASP A 131 33.44 12.47 2.35
CA ASP A 131 34.15 11.38 1.68
C ASP A 131 35.70 11.36 1.81
N GLU A 132 36.20 10.53 2.74
CA GLU A 132 37.37 9.66 2.47
C GLU A 132 36.93 8.45 1.64
#